data_AF-A5JU74-F1
#
_entry.id   AF-A5JU74-F1
#
_cell.length_a   1.000
_cell.length_b   1.000
_cell.length_c   1.000
_cell.angle_alpha   90.00
_cell.angle_beta   90.00
_cell.angle_gamma   90.00
#
_symmetry.space_group_name_H-M   'P 1'
#
loop_
_entity.id
_entity.type
_entity.pdbx_description
1 polymer ?
#
loop_
_entity_poly.entity_id
_entity_poly.type
_entity_poly.pdbx_seq_one_letter_code
_entity_poly.pdbx_strand_id
1 'polypeptide(L)'
;LAILQPSAGQFPRVCANTQSLLRKECCPPWDGDGSPCGERSNRGTCQRILLSQAPLGPQFPFSGVDDREDWPSVFYNRTCRCRGNFMGFNCGECKFGFSGQNCTERRLRTRRNIFQLTVSEKDKFLAYLNLAKNIPSKDYVIATGTYAQMNNGSNPMFRNINVYDLFVWMHYYASRDTLLGGSNVWRDIDFAHEAPGFLPWHRAFLLLWEREIQKITGDENFTIPYWDWRDAEDCVICTNEYMGGQHPTNPNLLSPA
;
A
#
# COMPACT_ATOMS: atom_id res chain seq x y z
N LEU A 1 -17.00 15.40 9.09
CA LEU A 1 -16.33 14.37 8.27
C LEU A 1 -15.19 13.76 9.07
N ALA A 2 -15.39 12.58 9.64
CA ALA A 2 -14.26 11.82 10.17
C ALA A 2 -13.44 11.35 8.96
N ILE A 3 -12.22 11.89 8.81
CA ILE A 3 -11.27 11.38 7.83
C ILE A 3 -10.99 9.94 8.26
N LEU A 4 -11.51 8.97 7.50
CA LEU A 4 -11.17 7.56 7.64
C LEU A 4 -9.65 7.48 7.77
N GLN A 5 -9.17 7.05 8.94
CA GLN A 5 -7.76 6.75 9.10
C GLN A 5 -7.50 5.59 8.12
N PRO A 6 -6.58 5.73 7.15
CA PRO A 6 -6.26 4.61 6.27
C PRO A 6 -5.86 3.43 7.15
N SER A 7 -6.45 2.26 6.89
CA SER A 7 -6.06 1.02 7.57
C SER A 7 -4.58 0.78 7.26
N ALA A 8 -3.71 1.04 8.24
CA ALA A 8 -2.30 0.76 8.16
C ALA A 8 -2.11 -0.76 8.34
N GLY A 9 -2.42 -1.51 7.29
CA GLY A 9 -2.33 -2.96 7.29
C GLY A 9 -1.83 -3.39 5.93
N GLN A 10 -0.52 -3.30 5.74
CA GLN A 10 0.20 -4.23 4.87
C GLN A 10 1.19 -4.95 5.78
N PHE A 11 1.56 -6.20 5.48
CA PHE A 11 2.36 -7.02 6.38
C PHE A 11 3.78 -6.49 6.53
N PRO A 12 4.15 -5.83 7.65
CA PRO A 12 5.52 -5.42 7.85
C PRO A 12 6.34 -6.68 8.06
N ARG A 13 7.51 -6.76 7.43
CA ARG A 13 8.44 -7.89 7.51
C ARG A 13 8.68 -8.33 8.95
N VAL A 14 8.86 -7.35 9.84
CA VAL A 14 9.08 -7.54 11.29
C VAL A 14 7.90 -8.22 12.01
N CYS A 15 6.70 -8.21 11.43
CA CYS A 15 5.51 -8.89 11.96
C CYS A 15 5.10 -10.13 11.16
N ALA A 16 5.75 -10.40 10.03
CA ALA A 16 5.46 -11.53 9.15
C ALA A 16 6.12 -12.83 9.65
N ASN A 17 5.89 -13.15 10.93
CA ASN A 17 6.50 -14.28 11.62
C ASN A 17 5.47 -14.98 12.54
N THR A 18 5.78 -16.22 12.92
CA THR A 18 4.91 -17.07 13.73
C THR A 18 4.51 -16.41 15.06
N GLN A 19 5.45 -15.76 15.75
CA GLN A 19 5.20 -15.14 17.05
C GLN A 19 4.16 -14.02 16.95
N SER A 20 4.29 -13.12 15.98
CA SER A 20 3.36 -12.01 15.76
C SER A 20 1.99 -12.49 15.32
N LEU A 21 1.90 -13.49 14.43
CA LEU A 21 0.62 -14.04 13.97
C LEU A 21 -0.13 -14.79 15.07
N LEU A 22 0.57 -15.63 15.85
CA LEU A 22 -0.05 -16.38 16.96
C LEU A 22 -0.53 -15.44 18.08
N ARG A 23 0.22 -14.37 18.35
CA ARG A 23 -0.19 -13.32 19.30
C ARG A 23 -1.26 -12.39 18.75
N LYS A 24 -1.51 -12.44 17.44
CA LYS A 24 -2.31 -11.46 16.69
C LYS A 24 -1.89 -10.02 17.03
N GLU A 25 -0.59 -9.76 17.08
CA GLU A 25 -0.03 -8.45 17.43
C GLU A 25 1.10 -8.06 16.48
N CYS A 26 0.96 -6.90 15.83
CA CYS A 26 1.99 -6.26 15.04
C CYS A 26 2.31 -4.87 15.62
N CYS A 27 3.16 -4.87 16.65
CA CYS A 27 3.63 -3.66 17.32
C CYS A 27 5.17 -3.64 17.38
N PRO A 28 5.84 -3.54 16.22
CA PRO A 28 7.28 -3.65 16.17
C PRO A 28 7.97 -2.45 16.85
N PRO A 29 9.22 -2.64 17.31
CA PRO A 29 10.00 -1.55 17.88
C PRO A 29 10.26 -0.47 16.83
N TRP A 30 10.31 0.79 17.30
CA TRP A 30 10.85 1.89 16.51
C TRP A 30 12.36 2.01 16.72
N ASP A 31 13.12 2.11 15.64
CA ASP A 31 14.59 2.13 15.68
C ASP A 31 15.18 3.26 16.53
N GLY A 32 14.45 4.37 16.70
CA GLY A 32 14.95 5.51 17.46
C GLY A 32 15.03 5.31 18.98
N ASP A 33 14.17 4.47 19.57
CA ASP A 33 14.17 4.22 21.02
C ASP A 33 14.03 2.75 21.44
N GLY A 34 13.93 1.85 20.45
CA GLY A 34 13.79 0.41 20.62
C GLY A 34 12.47 -0.04 21.26
N SER A 35 11.55 0.87 21.55
CA SER A 35 10.28 0.55 22.18
C SER A 35 9.19 0.26 21.15
N PRO A 36 8.25 -0.67 21.46
CA PRO A 36 7.10 -0.93 20.60
C PRO A 36 6.36 0.36 20.25
N CYS A 37 6.16 0.60 18.95
CA CYS A 37 5.44 1.78 18.46
C CYS A 37 6.05 3.14 18.87
N GLY A 38 7.32 3.18 19.29
CA GLY A 38 7.98 4.40 19.78
C GLY A 38 7.35 4.97 21.06
N GLU A 39 6.87 4.10 21.95
CA GLU A 39 6.20 4.47 23.19
C GLU A 39 7.06 5.32 24.13
N ARG A 40 8.36 5.00 24.27
CA ARG A 40 9.28 5.77 25.13
C ARG A 40 9.46 7.20 24.65
N SER A 41 9.39 7.42 23.35
CA SER A 41 9.46 8.74 22.72
C SER A 41 8.10 9.36 22.47
N ASN A 42 7.04 8.79 23.06
CA ASN A 42 5.68 9.31 22.95
C ASN A 42 5.17 9.39 21.49
N ARG A 43 5.70 8.55 20.59
CA ARG A 43 5.29 8.52 19.17
C ARG A 43 4.02 7.72 18.93
N GLY A 44 3.79 6.69 19.74
CA GLY A 44 2.68 5.78 19.57
C GLY A 44 2.56 4.82 20.74
N THR A 45 1.57 3.94 20.67
CA THR A 45 1.36 2.86 21.63
C THR A 45 0.76 1.66 20.92
N CYS A 46 1.03 0.45 21.41
CA CYS A 46 0.38 -0.75 20.91
C CYS A 46 -1.06 -0.84 21.45
N GLN A 47 -2.05 -0.78 20.56
CA GLN A 47 -3.47 -0.78 20.92
C GLN A 47 -4.25 -1.82 20.14
N ARG A 48 -5.46 -2.15 20.63
CA ARG A 48 -6.41 -2.94 19.83
C ARG A 48 -6.80 -2.17 18.57
N ILE A 49 -6.96 -2.90 17.47
CA ILE A 49 -7.48 -2.32 16.23
C ILE A 49 -8.92 -1.82 16.44
N LEU A 50 -9.28 -0.78 15.67
CA LEU A 50 -10.63 -0.26 15.63
C LEU A 50 -11.30 -0.77 14.36
N LEU A 51 -12.36 -1.57 14.53
CA LEU A 51 -13.15 -2.11 13.43
C LEU A 51 -14.35 -1.23 13.14
N SER A 52 -14.73 -1.15 11.87
CA SER A 52 -15.95 -0.48 11.45
C SER A 52 -17.17 -1.12 12.12
N GLN A 53 -18.11 -0.30 12.56
CA GLN A 53 -19.43 -0.76 13.02
C GLN A 53 -20.52 -0.49 11.96
N ALA A 54 -20.11 -0.12 10.75
CA ALA A 54 -21.04 0.08 9.65
C ALA A 54 -21.66 -1.26 9.22
N PRO A 55 -22.94 -1.27 8.81
CA PRO A 55 -23.58 -2.48 8.33
C PRO A 55 -22.88 -2.98 7.05
N LEU A 56 -22.84 -4.30 6.89
CA LEU A 56 -22.35 -4.93 5.66
C LEU A 56 -23.37 -4.74 4.53
N GLY A 57 -22.86 -4.61 3.30
CA GLY A 57 -23.71 -4.56 2.12
C GLY A 57 -24.36 -5.94 1.85
N PRO A 58 -25.60 -5.98 1.34
CA PRO A 58 -26.30 -7.24 1.07
C PRO A 58 -25.69 -8.07 -0.07
N GLN A 59 -24.76 -7.48 -0.83
CA GLN A 59 -24.06 -8.09 -1.97
C GLN A 59 -23.18 -9.28 -1.56
N PHE A 60 -22.64 -9.27 -0.33
CA PHE A 60 -21.76 -10.34 0.14
C PHE A 60 -22.49 -11.19 1.20
N PRO A 61 -22.97 -12.40 0.84
CA PRO A 61 -23.83 -13.20 1.70
C PRO A 61 -23.06 -14.10 2.69
N PHE A 62 -21.72 -13.99 2.76
CA PHE A 62 -20.88 -14.85 3.58
C PHE A 62 -20.32 -14.13 4.80
N SER A 63 -19.85 -14.89 5.77
CA SER A 63 -19.11 -14.37 6.92
C SER A 63 -18.01 -15.35 7.33
N GLY A 64 -16.82 -14.82 7.64
CA GLY A 64 -15.67 -15.59 8.09
C GLY A 64 -15.02 -16.46 7.00
N VAL A 65 -15.22 -16.11 5.73
CA VAL A 65 -14.67 -16.86 4.58
C VAL A 65 -13.57 -16.09 3.86
N ASP A 66 -13.47 -14.78 4.06
CA ASP A 66 -12.44 -13.94 3.46
C ASP A 66 -11.55 -13.27 4.51
N ASP A 67 -10.24 -13.46 4.37
CA ASP A 67 -9.23 -12.84 5.25
C ASP A 67 -9.28 -11.30 5.28
N ARG A 68 -9.99 -10.68 4.33
CA ARG A 68 -10.19 -9.23 4.18
C ARG A 68 -11.37 -8.70 4.98
N GLU A 69 -12.25 -9.57 5.48
CA GLU A 69 -13.34 -9.18 6.39
C GLU A 69 -12.74 -8.54 7.66
N ASP A 70 -13.30 -7.41 8.09
CA ASP A 70 -12.83 -6.65 9.26
C ASP A 70 -11.31 -6.44 9.26
N TRP A 71 -10.75 -6.07 8.11
CA TRP A 71 -9.31 -5.91 7.94
C TRP A 71 -8.70 -4.99 9.01
N PRO A 72 -7.60 -5.39 9.70
CA PRO A 72 -6.78 -6.59 9.50
C PRO A 72 -6.99 -7.71 10.56
N SER A 73 -8.17 -7.82 11.16
CA SER A 73 -8.45 -8.64 12.36
C SER A 73 -8.14 -10.13 12.25
N VAL A 74 -8.20 -10.69 11.03
CA VAL A 74 -7.84 -12.08 10.79
C VAL A 74 -6.39 -12.34 11.20
N PHE A 75 -5.48 -11.43 10.86
CA PHE A 75 -4.05 -11.55 11.15
C PHE A 75 -3.65 -10.90 12.47
N TYR A 76 -4.12 -9.68 12.75
CA TYR A 76 -3.69 -8.90 13.92
C TYR A 76 -4.87 -8.18 14.57
N ASN A 77 -5.03 -8.39 15.87
CA ASN A 77 -5.99 -7.69 16.72
C ASN A 77 -5.38 -6.47 17.41
N ARG A 78 -4.06 -6.33 17.38
CA ARG A 78 -3.31 -5.24 17.99
C ARG A 78 -2.26 -4.68 17.03
N THR A 79 -2.26 -3.37 16.84
CA THR A 79 -1.31 -2.65 15.99
C THR A 79 -0.87 -1.33 16.63
N CYS A 80 0.17 -0.72 16.06
CA CYS A 80 0.60 0.59 16.50
C CYS A 80 -0.43 1.68 16.19
N ARG A 81 -0.85 2.42 17.22
CA ARG A 81 -1.62 3.66 17.09
C ARG A 81 -0.72 4.84 17.38
N CYS A 82 -0.41 5.60 16.34
CA CYS A 82 0.50 6.73 16.41
C CYS A 82 -0.18 7.98 16.97
N ARG A 83 0.57 8.77 17.74
CA ARG A 83 0.13 10.02 18.37
C ARG A 83 0.40 11.19 17.42
N GLY A 84 -0.43 12.24 17.52
CA GLY A 84 -0.22 13.48 16.76
C GLY A 84 -0.05 13.27 15.26
N ASN A 85 1.08 13.73 14.72
CA ASN A 85 1.43 13.63 13.30
C ASN A 85 2.39 12.48 12.97
N PHE A 86 2.64 11.56 13.90
CA PHE A 86 3.39 10.34 13.60
C PHE A 86 2.52 9.35 12.79
N MET A 87 3.16 8.53 11.97
CA MET A 87 2.56 7.44 11.19
C MET A 87 3.56 6.30 10.95
N GLY A 88 3.17 5.32 10.13
CA GLY A 88 3.99 4.17 9.78
C GLY A 88 3.72 2.99 10.71
N PHE A 89 4.14 1.80 10.30
CA PHE A 89 3.81 0.55 10.98
C PHE A 89 4.38 0.45 12.41
N ASN A 90 5.43 1.21 12.72
CA ASN A 90 6.05 1.33 14.05
C ASN A 90 5.96 2.77 14.61
N CYS A 91 5.13 3.64 14.03
CA CYS A 91 5.08 5.07 14.35
C CYS A 91 6.40 5.83 14.12
N GLY A 92 7.28 5.33 13.26
CA GLY A 92 8.57 5.92 12.91
C GLY A 92 8.52 7.04 11.88
N GLU A 93 7.43 7.19 11.15
CA GLU A 93 7.30 8.16 10.05
C GLU A 93 6.37 9.33 10.42
N CYS A 94 6.27 10.32 9.52
CA CYS A 94 5.36 11.46 9.66
C CYS A 94 4.19 11.35 8.70
N LYS A 95 2.99 11.74 9.16
CA LYS A 95 1.78 11.83 8.34
C LYS A 95 2.06 12.60 7.06
N PHE A 96 1.40 12.21 5.96
CA PHE A 96 1.49 12.94 4.70
C PHE A 96 1.24 14.44 4.93
N GLY A 97 2.15 15.27 4.43
CA GLY A 97 2.13 16.72 4.65
C GLY A 97 2.97 17.21 5.84
N PHE A 98 3.61 16.30 6.58
CA PHE A 98 4.48 16.63 7.71
C PHE A 98 5.89 16.02 7.55
N SER A 99 6.89 16.68 8.14
CA SER A 99 8.29 16.27 8.16
C SER A 99 8.98 16.69 9.46
N GLY A 100 10.29 16.43 9.54
CA GLY A 100 11.12 16.69 10.71
C GLY A 100 11.06 15.55 11.73
N GLN A 101 11.99 15.53 12.66
CA GLN A 101 12.13 14.46 13.66
C GLN A 101 10.87 14.28 14.53
N ASN A 102 10.12 15.36 14.75
CA ASN A 102 8.91 15.39 15.57
C ASN A 102 7.62 15.56 14.76
N CYS A 103 7.68 15.50 13.42
CA CYS A 103 6.52 15.64 12.53
C CYS A 103 5.73 16.95 12.71
N THR A 104 6.44 18.04 13.02
CA THR A 104 5.87 19.37 13.24
C THR A 104 6.03 20.30 12.05
N GLU A 105 6.97 20.02 11.16
CA GLU A 105 7.23 20.83 9.97
C GLU A 105 6.19 20.48 8.89
N ARG A 106 5.59 21.50 8.27
CA ARG A 106 4.69 21.27 7.13
C ARG A 106 5.49 21.11 5.86
N ARG A 107 5.09 20.14 5.04
CA ARG A 107 5.66 19.91 3.72
C ARG A 107 4.57 19.82 2.68
N LEU A 108 4.62 20.71 1.70
CA LEU A 108 3.75 20.69 0.53
C LEU A 108 4.54 20.15 -0.66
N ARG A 109 3.91 19.28 -1.45
CA ARG A 109 4.44 18.83 -2.73
C ARG A 109 3.34 18.93 -3.77
N THR A 110 3.73 19.21 -5.02
CA THR A 110 2.80 19.44 -6.12
C THR A 110 2.96 18.35 -7.16
N ARG A 111 1.91 17.54 -7.36
CA ARG A 111 1.80 16.63 -8.50
C ARG A 111 1.47 17.45 -9.73
N ARG A 112 2.29 17.32 -10.79
CA ARG A 112 2.17 18.10 -12.03
C ARG A 112 1.68 17.22 -13.17
N ASN A 113 1.11 17.85 -14.20
CA ASN A 113 0.77 17.16 -15.42
C ASN A 113 2.07 16.63 -16.06
N ILE A 114 2.08 15.39 -16.54
CA ILE A 114 3.25 14.75 -17.14
C ILE A 114 3.81 15.53 -18.35
N PHE A 115 2.95 16.26 -19.07
CA PHE A 115 3.37 17.11 -20.20
C PHE A 115 4.06 18.42 -19.78
N GLN A 116 3.95 18.81 -18.50
CA GLN A 116 4.62 20.00 -17.97
C GLN A 116 6.01 19.68 -17.40
N LEU A 117 6.38 18.42 -17.32
CA LEU A 117 7.68 18.00 -16.83
C LEU A 117 8.78 18.31 -17.84
N THR A 118 9.95 18.75 -17.36
CA THR A 118 11.16 18.83 -18.18
C THR A 118 11.61 17.42 -18.60
N VAL A 119 12.50 17.33 -19.59
CA VAL A 119 13.12 16.05 -20.00
C VAL A 119 13.76 15.34 -18.81
N SER A 120 14.55 16.06 -17.99
CA SER A 120 15.18 15.48 -16.81
C SER A 120 14.19 15.04 -15.72
N GLU A 121 13.07 15.75 -15.55
CA GLU A 121 12.01 15.34 -14.62
C GLU A 121 11.31 14.06 -15.10
N LYS A 122 11.08 13.92 -16.41
CA LYS A 122 10.50 12.70 -17.03
C LYS A 122 11.46 11.51 -16.91
N ASP A 123 12.72 11.69 -17.29
CA ASP A 123 13.75 10.65 -17.18
C ASP A 123 13.90 10.17 -15.73
N LYS A 124 13.88 11.11 -14.77
CA LYS A 124 13.91 10.77 -13.34
C LYS A 124 12.68 9.96 -12.93
N PHE A 125 11.49 10.35 -13.36
CA PHE A 125 10.26 9.61 -13.06
C PHE A 125 10.33 8.17 -13.58
N LEU A 126 10.69 7.97 -14.85
CA LEU A 126 10.81 6.65 -15.45
C LEU A 126 11.91 5.81 -14.79
N ALA A 127 13.07 6.42 -14.50
CA ALA A 127 14.15 5.76 -13.78
C ALA A 127 13.71 5.30 -12.38
N TYR A 128 12.91 6.10 -11.67
CA TYR A 128 12.40 5.75 -10.34
C TYR A 128 11.36 4.65 -10.38
N LEU A 129 10.49 4.62 -11.40
CA LEU A 129 9.57 3.49 -11.61
C LEU A 129 10.33 2.20 -11.89
N ASN A 130 11.34 2.25 -12.77
CA ASN A 130 12.18 1.10 -13.07
C ASN A 130 12.96 0.63 -11.82
N LEU A 131 13.48 1.58 -11.03
CA LEU A 131 14.14 1.26 -9.76
C LEU A 131 13.17 0.56 -8.80
N ALA A 132 11.95 1.08 -8.64
CA ALA A 132 10.93 0.48 -7.78
C ALA A 132 10.55 -0.94 -8.22
N LYS A 133 10.60 -1.24 -9.52
CA LYS A 133 10.36 -2.57 -10.07
C LYS A 133 11.49 -3.57 -9.79
N ASN A 134 12.70 -3.08 -9.54
CA ASN A 134 13.89 -3.91 -9.34
C ASN A 134 14.38 -3.97 -7.89
N ILE A 135 13.97 -3.05 -7.03
CA ILE A 135 14.39 -3.02 -5.61
C ILE A 135 13.35 -3.71 -4.72
N PRO A 136 13.76 -4.72 -3.90
CA PRO A 136 12.92 -5.31 -2.86
C PRO A 136 12.37 -4.27 -1.87
N SER A 137 11.10 -4.39 -1.49
CA SER A 137 10.55 -3.61 -0.37
C SER A 137 11.31 -3.95 0.91
N LYS A 138 11.83 -2.91 1.56
CA LYS A 138 12.55 -3.04 2.84
C LYS A 138 11.60 -3.46 3.94
N ASP A 139 10.45 -2.81 3.99
CA ASP A 139 9.55 -2.88 5.15
C ASP A 139 8.44 -3.91 5.01
N TYR A 140 8.01 -4.22 3.78
CA TYR A 140 6.82 -5.04 3.56
C TYR A 140 7.11 -6.32 2.81
N VAL A 141 6.30 -7.33 3.10
CA VAL A 141 6.23 -8.61 2.38
C VAL A 141 4.77 -8.88 2.00
N ILE A 142 4.55 -9.84 1.12
CA ILE A 142 3.20 -10.23 0.72
C ILE A 142 2.85 -11.62 1.24
N ALA A 143 1.60 -11.82 1.60
CA ALA A 143 1.08 -13.16 1.90
C ALA A 143 0.94 -13.95 0.59
N THR A 144 1.37 -15.21 0.60
CA THR A 144 1.26 -16.14 -0.53
C THR A 144 0.22 -17.23 -0.33
N GLY A 145 -0.46 -17.23 0.83
CA GLY A 145 -1.57 -18.11 1.17
C GLY A 145 -2.56 -17.41 2.09
N THR A 146 -3.73 -18.02 2.26
CA THR A 146 -4.75 -17.59 3.22
C THR A 146 -4.32 -17.85 4.66
N TYR A 147 -4.93 -17.18 5.63
CA TYR A 147 -4.65 -17.42 7.04
C TYR A 147 -4.90 -18.87 7.47
N ALA A 148 -5.92 -19.50 6.90
CA ALA A 148 -6.20 -20.93 7.08
C ALA A 148 -5.05 -21.81 6.54
N GLN A 149 -4.51 -21.51 5.35
CA GLN A 149 -3.35 -22.21 4.79
C GLN A 149 -2.08 -22.01 5.63
N MET A 150 -1.96 -20.87 6.33
CA MET A 150 -0.90 -20.63 7.31
C MET A 150 -1.07 -21.43 8.62
N ASN A 151 -2.01 -22.37 8.69
CA ASN A 151 -2.39 -23.10 9.90
C ASN A 151 -2.63 -22.15 11.08
N ASN A 152 -3.51 -21.16 10.84
CA ASN A 152 -3.87 -20.10 11.79
C ASN A 152 -2.65 -19.33 12.33
N GLY A 153 -1.68 -19.06 11.46
CA GLY A 153 -0.49 -18.28 11.78
C GLY A 153 0.70 -19.07 12.33
N SER A 154 0.56 -20.39 12.55
CA SER A 154 1.69 -21.22 13.00
C SER A 154 2.72 -21.49 11.89
N ASN A 155 2.31 -21.44 10.63
CA ASN A 155 3.14 -21.62 9.44
C ASN A 155 3.05 -20.39 8.51
N PRO A 156 3.78 -19.29 8.78
CA PRO A 156 3.72 -18.07 7.99
C PRO A 156 4.06 -18.29 6.52
N MET A 157 3.20 -17.82 5.61
CA MET A 157 3.40 -17.92 4.16
C MET A 157 3.61 -16.52 3.57
N PHE A 158 4.87 -16.03 3.60
CA PHE A 158 5.22 -14.72 3.08
C PHE A 158 6.35 -14.78 2.06
N ARG A 159 6.36 -13.82 1.13
CA ARG A 159 7.43 -13.69 0.14
C ARG A 159 7.89 -12.24 0.01
N ASN A 160 9.18 -12.08 -0.26
CA ASN A 160 9.75 -10.82 -0.70
C ASN A 160 9.11 -10.35 -2.01
N ILE A 161 9.02 -9.04 -2.18
CA ILE A 161 8.48 -8.41 -3.37
C ILE A 161 9.22 -7.10 -3.62
N ASN A 162 9.34 -6.66 -4.88
CA ASN A 162 9.83 -5.32 -5.18
C ASN A 162 8.79 -4.24 -4.85
N VAL A 163 9.23 -2.99 -4.75
CA VAL A 163 8.35 -1.87 -4.37
C VAL A 163 7.20 -1.73 -5.36
N TYR A 164 7.44 -1.80 -6.67
CA TYR A 164 6.36 -1.67 -7.66
C TYR A 164 5.31 -2.79 -7.52
N ASP A 165 5.76 -4.03 -7.45
CA ASP A 165 4.90 -5.20 -7.36
C ASP A 165 4.19 -5.33 -6.02
N LEU A 166 4.72 -4.72 -4.94
CA LEU A 166 3.99 -4.59 -3.68
C LEU A 166 2.66 -3.89 -3.90
N PHE A 167 2.67 -2.79 -4.66
CA PHE A 167 1.46 -2.02 -4.96
C PHE A 167 0.57 -2.74 -5.97
N VAL A 168 1.15 -3.42 -6.97
CA VAL A 168 0.36 -4.32 -7.85
C VAL A 168 -0.36 -5.39 -7.02
N TRP A 169 0.34 -6.03 -6.08
CA TRP A 169 -0.23 -7.06 -5.22
C TRP A 169 -1.30 -6.50 -4.28
N MET A 170 -1.11 -5.30 -3.71
CA MET A 170 -2.11 -4.66 -2.85
C MET A 170 -3.43 -4.43 -3.59
N HIS A 171 -3.36 -3.94 -4.83
CA HIS A 171 -4.54 -3.73 -5.66
C HIS A 171 -5.21 -5.05 -6.05
N TYR A 172 -4.42 -6.05 -6.47
CA TYR A 172 -4.91 -7.42 -6.70
C TYR A 172 -5.59 -7.99 -5.46
N TYR A 173 -4.98 -7.89 -4.28
CA TYR A 173 -5.51 -8.47 -3.05
C TYR A 173 -6.80 -7.76 -2.61
N ALA A 174 -6.92 -6.46 -2.81
CA ALA A 174 -8.17 -5.74 -2.53
C ALA A 174 -9.30 -6.13 -3.50
N SER A 175 -8.97 -6.45 -4.75
CA SER A 175 -9.96 -6.65 -5.84
C SER A 175 -10.19 -8.12 -6.21
N ARG A 176 -9.42 -9.09 -5.66
CA ARG A 176 -9.59 -10.51 -6.01
C ARG A 176 -10.94 -11.06 -5.54
N ASP A 177 -11.41 -12.10 -6.22
CA ASP A 177 -12.55 -12.91 -5.79
C ASP A 177 -12.32 -13.53 -4.41
N THR A 178 -13.37 -13.70 -3.61
CA THR A 178 -13.32 -14.48 -2.35
C THR A 178 -13.16 -15.96 -2.64
N LEU A 179 -12.25 -16.63 -1.92
CA LEU A 179 -11.99 -18.07 -2.09
C LEU A 179 -12.91 -18.86 -1.17
N LEU A 180 -13.82 -19.65 -1.72
CA LEU A 180 -14.78 -20.47 -0.94
C LEU A 180 -14.29 -21.91 -0.71
N GLY A 181 -13.08 -22.23 -1.15
CA GLY A 181 -12.48 -23.56 -1.10
C GLY A 181 -12.62 -24.34 -2.41
N GLY A 182 -11.68 -25.27 -2.64
CA GLY A 182 -11.58 -25.99 -3.91
C GLY A 182 -11.34 -25.02 -5.07
N SER A 183 -12.15 -25.14 -6.13
CA SER A 183 -12.17 -24.22 -7.28
C SER A 183 -13.28 -23.17 -7.22
N ASN A 184 -14.05 -23.10 -6.13
CA ASN A 184 -15.19 -22.19 -5.99
C ASN A 184 -14.74 -20.82 -5.48
N VAL A 185 -15.26 -19.77 -6.14
CA VAL A 185 -15.00 -18.37 -5.79
C VAL A 185 -16.28 -17.55 -5.83
N TRP A 186 -16.32 -16.48 -5.04
CA TRP A 186 -17.34 -15.44 -5.12
C TRP A 186 -16.75 -14.18 -5.75
N ARG A 187 -17.31 -13.75 -6.87
CA ARG A 187 -16.80 -12.64 -7.69
C ARG A 187 -17.44 -11.30 -7.41
N ASP A 188 -18.63 -11.31 -6.81
CA ASP A 188 -19.41 -10.10 -6.58
C ASP A 188 -18.96 -9.43 -5.27
N ILE A 189 -17.68 -9.05 -5.22
CA ILE A 189 -17.01 -8.37 -4.11
C ILE A 189 -15.76 -7.62 -4.59
N ASP A 190 -15.63 -6.34 -4.23
CA ASP A 190 -14.41 -5.55 -4.45
C ASP A 190 -14.23 -4.54 -3.30
N PHE A 191 -13.05 -4.54 -2.66
CA PHE A 191 -12.74 -3.64 -1.54
C PHE A 191 -12.13 -2.29 -1.98
N ALA A 192 -11.80 -2.13 -3.26
CA ALA A 192 -11.16 -0.96 -3.85
C ALA A 192 -11.99 -0.29 -4.96
N HIS A 193 -13.03 -0.93 -5.50
CA HIS A 193 -13.89 -0.41 -6.58
C HIS A 193 -15.38 -0.56 -6.26
N GLU A 194 -16.22 -0.05 -7.16
CA GLU A 194 -17.69 -0.22 -7.18
C GLU A 194 -18.44 0.19 -5.89
N ALA A 195 -17.75 0.91 -5.01
CA ALA A 195 -18.26 1.35 -3.73
C ALA A 195 -17.69 2.73 -3.36
N PRO A 196 -18.27 3.43 -2.37
CA PRO A 196 -17.76 4.73 -1.89
C PRO A 196 -16.28 4.72 -1.42
N GLY A 197 -15.73 3.53 -1.16
CA GLY A 197 -14.31 3.31 -0.86
C GLY A 197 -13.35 3.59 -2.03
N PHE A 198 -13.84 3.66 -3.27
CA PHE A 198 -13.01 3.77 -4.48
C PHE A 198 -11.99 4.90 -4.44
N LEU A 199 -12.47 6.15 -4.29
CA LEU A 199 -11.61 7.34 -4.26
C LEU A 199 -10.66 7.38 -3.04
N PRO A 200 -11.12 7.16 -1.79
CA PRO A 200 -10.22 7.19 -0.65
C PRO A 200 -9.19 6.05 -0.66
N TRP A 201 -9.54 4.85 -1.14
CA TRP A 201 -8.62 3.72 -1.26
C TRP A 201 -7.48 4.05 -2.25
N HIS A 202 -7.82 4.50 -3.46
CA HIS A 202 -6.82 4.84 -4.49
C HIS A 202 -5.98 6.08 -4.10
N ARG A 203 -6.55 7.02 -3.34
CA ARG A 203 -5.79 8.15 -2.79
C ARG A 203 -4.72 7.66 -1.81
N ALA A 204 -5.08 6.80 -0.86
CA ALA A 204 -4.13 6.24 0.10
C ALA A 204 -3.07 5.37 -0.60
N PHE A 205 -3.48 4.57 -1.58
CA PHE A 205 -2.60 3.78 -2.44
C PHE A 205 -1.51 4.62 -3.08
N LEU A 206 -1.87 5.71 -3.78
CA LEU A 206 -0.90 6.57 -4.45
C LEU A 206 0.00 7.33 -3.47
N LEU A 207 -0.51 7.71 -2.29
CA LEU A 207 0.31 8.36 -1.25
C LEU A 207 1.37 7.41 -0.69
N LEU A 208 0.99 6.15 -0.41
CA LEU A 208 1.92 5.12 0.06
C LEU A 208 2.94 4.75 -1.03
N TRP A 209 2.51 4.64 -2.29
CA TRP A 209 3.41 4.32 -3.40
C TRP A 209 4.47 5.40 -3.63
N GLU A 210 4.03 6.66 -3.67
CA GLU A 210 4.93 7.81 -3.74
C GLU A 210 5.93 7.82 -2.59
N ARG A 211 5.48 7.48 -1.37
CA ARG A 211 6.34 7.41 -0.19
C ARG A 211 7.39 6.30 -0.26
N GLU A 212 7.01 5.10 -0.69
CA GLU A 212 7.97 4.01 -0.82
C GLU A 212 9.00 4.28 -1.91
N ILE A 213 8.62 4.98 -3.00
CA ILE A 213 9.59 5.45 -4.00
C ILE A 213 10.54 6.50 -3.40
N GLN A 214 10.03 7.49 -2.67
CA GLN A 214 10.87 8.49 -1.97
C GLN A 214 11.91 7.81 -1.05
N LYS A 215 11.52 6.73 -0.35
CA LYS A 215 12.40 6.00 0.57
C LYS A 215 13.52 5.23 -0.13
N ILE A 216 13.24 4.61 -1.30
CA ILE A 216 14.28 3.87 -2.02
C ILE A 216 15.20 4.77 -2.84
N THR A 217 14.75 5.96 -3.22
CA THR A 217 15.56 6.93 -4.00
C THR A 217 16.30 7.92 -3.12
N GLY A 218 15.79 8.17 -1.91
CA GLY A 218 16.23 9.30 -1.06
C GLY A 218 15.72 10.67 -1.56
N ASP A 219 14.99 10.72 -2.68
CA ASP A 219 14.39 11.95 -3.19
C ASP A 219 13.07 12.22 -2.48
N GLU A 220 13.18 12.83 -1.32
CA GLU A 220 12.03 13.26 -0.54
C GLU A 220 11.17 14.33 -1.24
N ASN A 221 11.57 14.91 -2.37
CA ASN A 221 10.74 15.84 -3.15
C ASN A 221 10.02 15.16 -4.32
N PHE A 222 10.27 13.88 -4.57
CA PHE A 222 9.61 13.11 -5.62
C PHE A 222 8.09 13.17 -5.47
N THR A 223 7.41 13.38 -6.60
CA THR A 223 5.97 13.22 -6.70
C THR A 223 5.59 12.47 -7.96
N ILE A 224 4.49 11.71 -7.90
CA ILE A 224 3.94 11.02 -9.06
C ILE A 224 3.20 12.05 -9.93
N PRO A 225 3.56 12.21 -11.22
CA PRO A 225 2.82 13.09 -12.13
C PRO A 225 1.44 12.49 -12.45
N TYR A 226 0.56 13.31 -13.01
CA TYR A 226 -0.72 12.83 -13.54
C TYR A 226 -0.80 13.00 -15.06
N TRP A 227 -1.58 12.14 -15.69
CA TRP A 227 -2.00 12.28 -17.07
C TRP A 227 -3.42 12.83 -17.09
N ASP A 228 -3.59 14.00 -17.71
CA ASP A 228 -4.92 14.54 -17.99
C ASP A 228 -5.45 13.92 -19.29
N TRP A 229 -6.27 12.89 -19.16
CA TRP A 229 -6.77 12.08 -20.26
C TRP A 229 -8.19 12.46 -20.72
N ARG A 230 -8.81 13.46 -20.08
CA ARG A 230 -10.25 13.78 -20.26
C ARG A 230 -10.66 14.02 -21.70
N ASP A 231 -9.79 14.67 -22.47
CA ASP A 231 -10.03 15.03 -23.88
C ASP A 231 -9.08 14.27 -24.83
N ALA A 232 -8.42 13.22 -24.37
CA ALA A 232 -7.50 12.44 -25.19
C ALA A 232 -8.26 11.40 -26.03
N GLU A 233 -8.12 11.47 -27.35
CA GLU A 233 -8.69 10.47 -28.29
C GLU A 233 -7.85 9.18 -28.31
N ASP A 234 -6.55 9.30 -28.12
CA ASP A 234 -5.58 8.20 -28.10
C ASP A 234 -4.70 8.25 -26.83
N CYS A 235 -3.94 7.18 -26.58
CA CYS A 235 -2.92 7.18 -25.53
C CYS A 235 -1.71 8.05 -25.92
N VAL A 236 -1.81 9.35 -25.70
CA VAL A 236 -0.76 10.35 -25.97
C VAL A 236 0.51 10.16 -25.13
N ILE A 237 0.44 9.39 -24.04
CA ILE A 237 1.60 9.01 -23.22
C ILE A 237 2.20 7.66 -23.60
N CYS A 238 1.63 6.95 -24.58
CA CYS A 238 2.15 5.67 -25.08
C CYS A 238 3.20 5.92 -26.17
N THR A 239 4.30 6.55 -25.78
CA THR A 239 5.50 6.77 -26.61
C THR A 239 6.74 6.40 -25.80
N ASN A 240 7.88 6.16 -26.46
CA ASN A 240 9.13 5.83 -25.78
C ASN A 240 9.71 7.00 -24.95
N GLU A 241 9.20 8.21 -25.15
CA GLU A 241 9.51 9.37 -24.30
C GLU A 241 8.78 9.30 -22.94
N TYR A 242 7.67 8.57 -22.87
CA TYR A 242 6.81 8.45 -21.70
C TYR A 242 6.69 6.99 -21.25
N MET A 243 5.52 6.35 -21.42
CA MET A 243 5.22 5.05 -20.81
C MET A 243 5.52 3.85 -21.71
N GLY A 244 6.14 4.08 -22.87
CA GLY A 244 6.44 3.08 -23.88
C GLY A 244 5.50 3.17 -25.09
N GLY A 245 6.08 3.17 -26.30
CA GLY A 245 5.35 3.10 -27.56
C GLY A 245 4.81 1.71 -27.85
N GLN A 246 3.98 1.57 -28.89
CA GLN A 246 3.55 0.26 -29.38
C GLN A 246 4.71 -0.46 -30.09
N HIS A 247 4.85 -1.76 -29.90
CA HIS A 247 5.88 -2.56 -30.57
C HIS A 247 5.63 -2.61 -32.10
N PRO A 248 6.65 -2.39 -32.96
CA PRO A 248 6.46 -2.24 -34.41
C PRO A 248 5.81 -3.43 -35.12
N THR A 249 5.98 -4.65 -34.58
CA THR A 249 5.48 -5.89 -35.20
C THR A 249 4.48 -6.67 -34.34
N ASN A 250 4.22 -6.24 -33.09
CA ASN A 250 3.29 -6.92 -32.19
C ASN A 250 2.47 -5.90 -31.41
N PRO A 251 1.22 -5.60 -31.82
CA PRO A 251 0.44 -4.53 -31.23
C PRO A 251 0.11 -4.73 -29.74
N ASN A 252 0.32 -5.94 -29.20
CA ASN A 252 0.08 -6.30 -27.80
C ASN A 252 1.30 -6.14 -26.89
N LEU A 253 2.43 -5.65 -27.41
CA LEU A 253 3.67 -5.42 -26.64
C LEU A 253 4.07 -3.94 -26.68
N LEU A 254 4.82 -3.53 -25.66
CA LEU A 254 5.52 -2.25 -25.65
C LEU A 254 6.77 -2.31 -26.55
N SER A 255 7.14 -1.16 -27.08
CA SER A 255 8.36 -0.95 -27.84
C SER A 255 9.60 -1.34 -27.02
N PRO A 256 10.60 -1.98 -27.66
CA PRO A 256 11.86 -2.36 -27.01
C PRO A 256 12.89 -1.22 -26.96
N ALA A 257 12.61 -0.10 -27.64
CA ALA A 257 13.49 1.07 -27.75
C ALA A 257 13.34 2.04 -26.56
#